data_AF-A0A6I3APH2-F1
#
_entry.id   AF-A0A6I3APH2-F1
#
_cell.length_a   1.000
_cell.length_b   1.000
_cell.length_c   1.000
_cell.angle_alpha   90.00
_cell.angle_beta   90.00
_cell.angle_gamma   90.00
#
_symmetry.space_group_name_H-M   'P 1'
#
loop_
_entity.id
_entity.type
_entity.pdbx_description
1 polymer ?
#
loop_
_entity_poly.entity_id
_entity_poly.type
_entity_poly.pdbx_seq_one_letter_code
_entity_poly.pdbx_strand_id
1 'polypeptide(L)'
;MRPTPYVASLRIYEPLSAFEPADRLRWQTIDINNESYIHEEEFALARTIVPEPPAGRPDGVHIIDVDGQRYVAPWSTATRCWAALDNFKDSLPSTVVPYFISPAMEEVITAGVDLLEDKVPHILNETWVIPPRWFLLFLPEERTRGENKDGLFTMARTTVANAKARGQVAHESVINAFGEGPVEQDLANLLDWLEMFHPKSYVELDYGGLAIYLDKALRDNDEDGLLADTSIEDVLQSLSGLAAADGLMAGQGYERLMSRWRRVQALESAN
;
A
#
# COMPACT_ATOMS: atom_id res chain seq x y z
N MET A 1 -15.00 -9.68 7.85
CA MET A 1 -14.06 -8.62 8.30
C MET A 1 -12.66 -9.12 8.01
N ARG A 2 -11.81 -8.26 7.42
CA ARG A 2 -10.43 -8.63 7.11
C ARG A 2 -9.62 -8.92 8.38
N PRO A 3 -8.71 -9.90 8.38
CA PRO A 3 -7.89 -10.25 9.54
C PRO A 3 -7.04 -9.10 10.10
N THR A 4 -6.59 -8.17 9.24
CA THR A 4 -5.83 -6.98 9.65
C THR A 4 -6.66 -5.70 9.43
N PRO A 5 -7.48 -5.28 10.41
CA PRO A 5 -8.43 -4.19 10.21
C PRO A 5 -7.76 -2.80 10.06
N TYR A 6 -6.48 -2.70 10.37
CA TYR A 6 -5.72 -1.44 10.44
C TYR A 6 -4.74 -1.25 9.28
N VAL A 7 -4.72 -2.15 8.29
CA VAL A 7 -3.75 -2.12 7.17
C VAL A 7 -4.42 -1.67 5.88
N ALA A 8 -3.74 -0.80 5.14
CA ALA A 8 -3.97 -0.54 3.73
C ALA A 8 -2.73 -0.94 2.91
N SER A 9 -2.93 -1.23 1.62
CA SER A 9 -1.88 -1.73 0.74
C SER A 9 -1.89 -1.02 -0.61
N LEU A 10 -0.70 -0.68 -1.09
CA LEU A 10 -0.46 -0.30 -2.48
C LEU A 10 0.26 -1.46 -3.18
N ARG A 11 -0.35 -2.03 -4.22
CA ARG A 11 0.09 -3.28 -4.85
C ARG A 11 0.32 -3.12 -6.34
N ILE A 12 1.37 -3.77 -6.87
CA ILE A 12 1.64 -3.89 -8.30
C ILE A 12 1.25 -5.26 -8.81
N TYR A 13 0.40 -5.28 -9.83
CA TYR A 13 0.08 -6.47 -10.61
C TYR A 13 0.83 -6.41 -11.94
N GLU A 14 1.83 -7.29 -12.12
CA GLU A 14 2.62 -7.37 -13.34
C GLU A 14 2.06 -8.41 -14.31
N PRO A 15 2.17 -8.19 -15.63
CA PRO A 15 1.81 -9.24 -16.58
C PRO A 15 2.72 -10.45 -16.40
N LEU A 16 2.22 -11.65 -16.69
CA LEU A 16 3.03 -12.87 -16.60
C LEU A 16 4.38 -12.76 -17.32
N SER A 17 4.48 -12.02 -18.43
CA SER A 17 5.72 -11.82 -19.17
C SER A 17 6.87 -11.20 -18.36
N ALA A 18 6.59 -10.51 -17.25
CA ALA A 18 7.56 -9.89 -16.36
C ALA A 18 8.36 -10.92 -15.51
N PHE A 19 7.86 -12.15 -15.40
CA PHE A 19 8.41 -13.15 -14.49
C PHE A 19 9.22 -14.24 -15.21
N GLU A 20 10.07 -14.91 -14.44
CA GLU A 20 10.87 -16.05 -14.89
C GLU A 20 9.99 -17.22 -15.37
N PRO A 21 10.46 -18.05 -16.34
CA PRO A 21 9.64 -19.10 -16.94
C PRO A 21 8.98 -20.07 -15.95
N ALA A 22 9.66 -20.39 -14.83
CA ALA A 22 9.14 -21.29 -13.80
C ALA A 22 7.95 -20.66 -13.05
N ASP A 23 8.07 -19.39 -12.65
CA ASP A 23 6.99 -18.65 -11.98
C ASP A 23 5.82 -18.42 -12.92
N ARG A 24 6.09 -18.11 -14.21
CA ARG A 24 5.04 -18.01 -15.23
C ARG A 24 4.23 -19.28 -15.36
N LEU A 25 4.89 -20.43 -15.50
CA LEU A 25 4.22 -21.72 -15.64
C LEU A 25 3.38 -22.04 -14.41
N ARG A 26 3.92 -21.77 -13.21
CA ARG A 26 3.19 -21.96 -11.95
C ARG A 26 1.95 -21.07 -11.90
N TRP A 27 2.11 -19.76 -12.02
CA TRP A 27 1.02 -18.80 -11.80
C TRP A 27 -0.01 -18.74 -12.93
N GLN A 28 0.34 -19.18 -14.14
CA GLN A 28 -0.61 -19.38 -15.22
C GLN A 28 -1.67 -20.43 -14.88
N THR A 29 -1.33 -21.43 -14.04
CA THR A 29 -2.23 -22.53 -13.68
C THR A 29 -3.02 -22.30 -12.39
N ILE A 30 -2.69 -21.26 -11.62
CA ILE A 30 -3.39 -20.93 -10.37
C ILE A 30 -4.73 -20.28 -10.70
N ASP A 31 -5.81 -20.80 -10.11
CA ASP A 31 -7.13 -20.16 -10.18
C ASP A 31 -7.19 -18.89 -9.34
N ILE A 32 -7.97 -17.89 -9.78
CA ILE A 32 -8.15 -16.66 -9.03
C ILE A 32 -8.85 -16.99 -7.70
N ASN A 33 -8.15 -16.71 -6.61
CA ASN A 33 -8.69 -16.81 -5.27
C ASN A 33 -9.07 -15.41 -4.74
N ASN A 34 -10.37 -15.13 -4.69
CA ASN A 34 -10.91 -13.87 -4.16
C ASN A 34 -10.61 -13.66 -2.66
N GLU A 35 -10.24 -14.72 -1.95
CA GLU A 35 -9.84 -14.69 -0.53
C GLU A 35 -8.32 -14.70 -0.36
N SER A 36 -7.55 -14.49 -1.43
CA SER A 36 -6.08 -14.44 -1.34
C SER A 36 -5.58 -13.39 -0.33
N TYR A 37 -6.27 -12.25 -0.21
CA TYR A 37 -5.96 -11.22 0.79
C TYR A 37 -6.16 -11.71 2.23
N ILE A 38 -7.25 -12.45 2.50
CA ILE A 38 -7.50 -13.01 3.83
C ILE A 38 -6.40 -14.00 4.20
N HIS A 39 -6.05 -14.91 3.28
CA HIS A 39 -4.98 -15.87 3.51
C HIS A 39 -3.63 -15.19 3.74
N GLU A 40 -3.27 -14.19 2.93
CA GLU A 40 -2.05 -13.41 3.11
C GLU A 40 -1.99 -12.78 4.51
N GLU A 41 -3.08 -12.14 4.94
CA GLU A 41 -3.17 -11.46 6.23
C GLU A 41 -3.15 -12.46 7.41
N GLU A 42 -3.83 -13.60 7.31
CA GLU A 42 -3.78 -14.68 8.30
C GLU A 42 -2.36 -15.26 8.43
N PHE A 43 -1.69 -15.50 7.30
CA PHE A 43 -0.30 -15.97 7.30
C PHE A 43 0.65 -14.94 7.92
N ALA A 44 0.47 -13.65 7.60
CA ALA A 44 1.26 -12.58 8.18
C ALA A 44 1.08 -12.51 9.70
N LEU A 45 -0.16 -12.59 10.20
CA LEU A 45 -0.45 -12.62 11.64
C LEU A 45 0.12 -13.87 12.31
N ALA A 46 -0.05 -15.06 11.74
CA ALA A 46 0.48 -16.29 12.31
C ALA A 46 2.00 -16.25 12.49
N ARG A 47 2.73 -15.64 11.54
CA ARG A 47 4.19 -15.49 11.58
C ARG A 47 4.69 -14.56 12.69
N THR A 48 3.87 -13.64 13.18
CA THR A 48 4.22 -12.82 14.36
C THR A 48 4.25 -13.63 15.65
N ILE A 49 3.51 -14.75 15.71
CA ILE A 49 3.42 -15.64 16.88
C ILE A 49 4.42 -16.79 16.75
N VAL A 50 4.51 -17.38 15.55
CA VAL A 50 5.40 -18.50 15.24
C VAL A 50 6.24 -18.11 14.02
N PRO A 51 7.46 -17.56 14.24
CA PRO A 51 8.36 -17.23 13.14
C PRO A 51 8.71 -18.49 12.36
N GLU A 52 8.43 -18.48 11.06
CA GLU A 52 8.86 -19.52 10.12
C GLU A 52 9.85 -18.91 9.12
N PRO A 53 10.91 -19.63 8.71
CA PRO A 53 11.83 -19.15 7.69
C PRO A 53 11.07 -18.82 6.39
N PRO A 54 11.06 -17.56 5.94
CA PRO A 54 10.25 -17.16 4.78
C PRO A 54 10.65 -17.88 3.49
N ALA A 55 11.92 -18.29 3.37
CA ALA A 55 12.48 -18.99 2.21
C ALA A 55 12.06 -20.48 2.12
N GLY A 56 11.40 -21.03 3.13
CA GLY A 56 11.08 -22.47 3.21
C GLY A 56 9.91 -22.93 2.35
N ARG A 57 9.08 -22.03 1.81
CA ARG A 57 7.90 -22.37 1.00
C ARG A 57 7.68 -21.38 -0.15
N PRO A 58 7.14 -21.84 -1.29
CA PRO A 58 6.70 -20.94 -2.35
C PRO A 58 5.62 -20.00 -1.81
N ASP A 59 5.88 -18.70 -1.88
CA ASP A 59 4.95 -17.68 -1.40
C ASP A 59 3.66 -17.63 -2.24
N GLY A 60 2.63 -16.97 -1.69
CA GLY A 60 1.38 -16.75 -2.39
C GLY A 60 1.42 -15.58 -3.37
N VAL A 61 0.33 -15.44 -4.12
CA VAL A 61 0.14 -14.37 -5.11
C VAL A 61 -1.30 -13.90 -5.12
N HIS A 62 -1.52 -12.61 -5.38
CA HIS A 62 -2.81 -12.11 -5.83
C HIS A 62 -2.85 -12.12 -7.36
N ILE A 63 -4.00 -12.45 -7.92
CA ILE A 63 -4.19 -12.58 -9.37
C ILE A 63 -5.42 -11.79 -9.79
N ILE A 64 -5.27 -11.03 -10.86
CA ILE A 64 -6.37 -10.38 -11.56
C ILE A 64 -6.28 -10.70 -13.06
N ASP A 65 -7.44 -10.86 -13.70
CA ASP A 65 -7.52 -10.96 -15.15
C ASP A 65 -8.19 -9.67 -15.66
N VAL A 66 -7.51 -8.94 -16.56
CA VAL A 66 -7.98 -7.69 -17.16
C VAL A 66 -7.86 -7.84 -18.68
N ASP A 67 -8.98 -7.63 -19.39
CA ASP A 67 -9.06 -7.76 -20.86
C ASP A 67 -8.50 -9.08 -21.41
N GLY A 68 -8.71 -10.18 -20.68
CA GLY A 68 -8.23 -11.52 -21.04
C GLY A 68 -6.73 -11.75 -20.80
N GLN A 69 -6.02 -10.78 -20.23
CA GLN A 69 -4.63 -10.92 -19.81
C GLN A 69 -4.54 -11.10 -18.29
N ARG A 70 -3.73 -12.06 -17.86
CA ARG A 70 -3.43 -12.31 -16.45
C ARG A 70 -2.32 -11.43 -15.92
N TYR A 71 -2.56 -10.88 -14.73
CA TYR A 71 -1.60 -10.10 -13.95
C TYR A 71 -1.47 -10.67 -12.54
N VAL A 72 -0.27 -10.57 -11.99
CA VAL A 72 0.10 -11.22 -10.73
C VAL A 72 0.83 -10.22 -9.82
N ALA A 73 0.43 -10.19 -8.55
CA ALA A 73 1.11 -9.47 -7.48
C ALA A 73 1.60 -10.50 -6.45
N PRO A 74 2.90 -10.88 -6.46
CA PRO A 74 3.49 -11.71 -5.42
C PRO A 74 3.31 -11.11 -4.04
N TRP A 75 3.01 -11.94 -3.04
CA TRP A 75 2.88 -11.48 -1.66
C TRP A 75 4.21 -10.92 -1.13
N SER A 76 5.32 -11.49 -1.60
CA SER A 76 6.69 -11.10 -1.23
C SER A 76 6.85 -10.98 0.29
N THR A 77 6.22 -11.89 1.03
CA THR A 77 6.12 -11.84 2.49
C THR A 77 7.50 -11.91 3.13
N ALA A 78 8.43 -12.66 2.55
CA ALA A 78 9.82 -12.73 3.01
C ALA A 78 10.50 -11.35 3.01
N THR A 79 10.55 -10.71 1.85
CA THR A 79 11.12 -9.36 1.68
C THR A 79 10.43 -8.34 2.58
N ARG A 80 9.10 -8.41 2.69
CA ARG A 80 8.31 -7.49 3.53
C ARG A 80 8.52 -7.71 5.03
N CYS A 81 8.66 -8.95 5.49
CA CYS A 81 9.00 -9.25 6.89
C CYS A 81 10.39 -8.72 7.25
N TRP A 82 11.36 -8.89 6.35
CA TRP A 82 12.71 -8.35 6.57
C TRP A 82 12.71 -6.82 6.63
N ALA A 83 12.09 -6.15 5.65
CA ALA A 83 11.96 -4.69 5.66
C ALA A 83 11.23 -4.17 6.91
N ALA A 84 10.20 -4.89 7.38
CA ALA A 84 9.49 -4.54 8.61
C ALA A 84 10.38 -4.69 9.86
N LEU A 85 11.23 -5.72 9.92
CA LEU A 85 12.19 -5.89 11.01
C LEU A 85 13.23 -4.76 11.02
N ASP A 86 13.74 -4.37 9.85
CA ASP A 86 14.72 -3.29 9.72
C ASP A 86 14.12 -1.94 10.15
N ASN A 87 12.95 -1.59 9.61
CA ASN A 87 12.19 -0.39 10.03
C ASN A 87 11.89 -0.39 11.53
N PHE A 88 11.52 -1.53 12.10
CA PHE A 88 11.27 -1.66 13.54
C PHE A 88 12.53 -1.35 14.35
N LYS A 89 13.69 -1.90 13.96
CA LYS A 89 14.98 -1.67 14.62
C LYS A 89 15.42 -0.21 14.54
N ASP A 90 15.13 0.47 13.44
CA ASP A 90 15.43 1.90 13.27
C ASP A 90 14.47 2.81 14.06
N SER A 91 13.24 2.36 14.33
CA SER A 91 12.24 3.13 15.08
C SER A 91 12.48 3.18 16.59
N LEU A 92 13.34 2.30 17.14
CA LEU A 92 13.59 2.17 18.57
C LEU A 92 15.08 2.28 18.89
N PRO A 93 15.46 2.76 20.09
CA PRO A 93 16.85 2.66 20.53
C PRO A 93 17.32 1.20 20.54
N SER A 94 18.54 0.95 20.08
CA SER A 94 19.12 -0.41 19.99
C SER A 94 19.16 -1.17 21.32
N THR A 95 19.15 -0.45 22.45
CA THR A 95 19.05 -1.03 23.80
C THR A 95 17.66 -1.57 24.15
N VAL A 96 16.63 -1.16 23.42
CA VAL A 96 15.22 -1.53 23.63
C VAL A 96 14.79 -2.67 22.70
N VAL A 97 15.36 -2.76 21.50
CA VAL A 97 15.06 -3.82 20.51
C VAL A 97 15.08 -5.25 21.09
N PRO A 98 16.06 -5.66 21.93
CA PRO A 98 16.13 -7.03 22.44
C PRO A 98 14.96 -7.44 23.35
N TYR A 99 14.16 -6.48 23.84
CA TYR A 99 12.96 -6.78 24.63
C TYR A 99 11.77 -7.21 23.77
N PHE A 100 11.82 -6.94 22.46
CA PHE A 100 10.78 -7.29 21.49
C PHE A 100 11.22 -8.43 20.58
N ILE A 101 12.47 -8.39 20.12
CA ILE A 101 13.01 -9.36 19.17
C ILE A 101 14.18 -10.11 19.83
N SER A 102 13.98 -11.42 20.07
CA SER A 102 15.07 -12.27 20.54
C SER A 102 16.05 -12.59 19.40
N PRO A 103 17.34 -12.84 19.69
CA PRO A 103 18.31 -13.21 18.65
C PRO A 103 17.91 -14.43 17.81
N ALA A 104 17.25 -15.43 18.43
CA ALA A 104 16.76 -16.61 17.71
C ALA A 104 15.63 -16.28 16.72
N MET A 105 14.77 -15.32 17.06
CA MET A 105 13.72 -14.86 16.15
C MET A 105 14.30 -14.07 14.98
N GLU A 106 15.29 -13.20 15.26
CA GLU A 106 16.00 -12.46 14.21
C GLU A 106 16.72 -13.41 13.25
N GLU A 107 17.37 -14.47 13.74
CA GLU A 107 18.00 -15.50 12.91
C GLU A 107 16.99 -16.22 12.00
N VAL A 108 15.78 -16.51 12.50
CA VAL A 108 14.71 -17.13 11.68
C VAL A 108 14.20 -16.18 10.60
N ILE A 109 14.00 -14.90 10.92
CA ILE A 109 13.51 -13.90 9.95
C ILE A 109 14.55 -13.62 8.87
N THR A 110 15.82 -13.59 9.24
CA THR A 110 16.94 -13.30 8.33
C THR A 110 17.45 -14.52 7.57
N ALA A 111 16.91 -15.71 7.86
CA ALA A 111 17.27 -16.94 7.16
C ALA A 111 16.93 -16.87 5.66
N GLY A 112 17.96 -16.91 4.82
CA GLY A 112 17.81 -16.90 3.37
C GLY A 112 17.57 -15.52 2.75
N VAL A 113 17.88 -14.43 3.47
CA VAL A 113 17.82 -13.05 2.93
C VAL A 113 18.74 -12.88 1.72
N ASP A 114 19.90 -13.53 1.70
CA ASP A 114 20.83 -13.52 0.55
C ASP A 114 20.17 -13.99 -0.77
N LEU A 115 19.09 -14.78 -0.70
CA LEU A 115 18.33 -15.25 -1.87
C LEU A 115 17.30 -14.22 -2.37
N LEU A 116 17.14 -13.11 -1.66
CA LEU A 116 16.11 -12.10 -1.85
C LEU A 116 16.66 -10.71 -2.15
N GLU A 117 17.99 -10.50 -2.10
CA GLU A 117 18.64 -9.19 -2.23
C GLU A 117 18.22 -8.39 -3.48
N ASP A 118 17.81 -9.08 -4.56
CA ASP A 118 17.40 -8.44 -5.82
C ASP A 118 15.88 -8.29 -6.01
N LYS A 119 15.06 -8.68 -5.02
CA LYS A 119 13.59 -8.70 -5.16
C LYS A 119 12.94 -7.51 -4.47
N VAL A 120 12.52 -6.53 -5.26
CA VAL A 120 11.68 -5.41 -4.83
C VAL A 120 10.29 -5.94 -4.42
N PRO A 121 9.73 -5.53 -3.26
CA PRO A 121 8.40 -5.95 -2.86
C PRO A 121 7.34 -5.31 -3.76
N HIS A 122 6.44 -6.14 -4.32
CA HIS A 122 5.28 -5.71 -5.10
C HIS A 122 4.19 -5.01 -4.27
N ILE A 123 4.29 -5.06 -2.96
CA ILE A 123 3.27 -4.57 -2.04
C ILE A 123 3.93 -3.67 -0.99
N LEU A 124 3.48 -2.43 -0.93
CA LEU A 124 3.74 -1.51 0.18
C LEU A 124 2.53 -1.53 1.11
N ASN A 125 2.77 -1.50 2.41
CA ASN A 125 1.72 -1.42 3.42
C ASN A 125 1.90 -0.20 4.31
N GLU A 126 0.77 0.35 4.74
CA GLU A 126 0.71 1.42 5.74
C GLU A 126 -0.37 1.05 6.76
N THR A 127 -0.12 1.39 8.03
CA THR A 127 -1.04 1.12 9.13
C THR A 127 -1.72 2.41 9.58
N TRP A 128 -3.02 2.34 9.90
CA TRP A 128 -3.84 3.43 10.47
C TRP A 128 -4.06 4.66 9.59
N VAL A 129 -3.18 4.93 8.62
CA VAL A 129 -3.28 6.06 7.71
C VAL A 129 -2.82 5.65 6.32
N ILE A 130 -3.55 6.09 5.30
CA ILE A 130 -3.08 6.00 3.91
C ILE A 130 -2.36 7.31 3.59
N PRO A 131 -1.11 7.27 3.14
CA PRO A 131 -0.36 8.49 2.91
C PRO A 131 -0.89 9.24 1.67
N PRO A 132 -0.92 10.58 1.69
CA PRO A 132 -1.42 11.39 0.58
C PRO A 132 -0.79 11.06 -0.78
N ARG A 133 0.49 10.70 -0.78
CA ARG A 133 1.25 10.31 -1.99
C ARG A 133 0.72 9.07 -2.70
N TRP A 134 -0.10 8.23 -2.04
CA TRP A 134 -0.74 7.10 -2.72
C TRP A 134 -2.01 7.53 -3.46
N PHE A 135 -2.80 8.44 -2.87
CA PHE A 135 -4.04 8.91 -3.50
C PHE A 135 -3.81 9.66 -4.81
N LEU A 136 -2.72 10.42 -4.93
CA LEU A 136 -2.40 11.19 -6.15
C LEU A 136 -2.17 10.32 -7.38
N LEU A 137 -1.93 9.02 -7.20
CA LEU A 137 -1.71 8.09 -8.32
C LEU A 137 -3.00 7.81 -9.09
N PHE A 138 -4.17 8.13 -8.52
CA PHE A 138 -5.48 7.72 -9.01
C PHE A 138 -6.38 8.92 -9.36
N LEU A 139 -7.38 8.66 -10.19
CA LEU A 139 -8.53 9.56 -10.38
C LEU A 139 -9.76 9.04 -9.63
N PRO A 140 -10.71 9.91 -9.26
CA PRO A 140 -11.92 9.50 -8.53
C PRO A 140 -12.73 8.39 -9.22
N GLU A 141 -12.79 8.40 -10.55
CA GLU A 141 -13.48 7.40 -11.37
C GLU A 141 -12.80 6.03 -11.40
N GLU A 142 -11.52 5.96 -11.02
CA GLU A 142 -10.77 4.71 -10.92
C GLU A 142 -10.99 4.00 -9.57
N ARG A 143 -11.74 4.64 -8.66
CA ARG A 143 -12.10 4.10 -7.35
C ARG A 143 -13.44 3.39 -7.40
N THR A 144 -13.44 2.20 -6.83
CA THR A 144 -14.63 1.41 -6.49
C THR A 144 -14.74 1.30 -4.98
N ARG A 145 -15.96 1.36 -4.46
CA ARG A 145 -16.25 1.24 -3.02
C ARG A 145 -17.62 0.64 -2.80
N GLY A 146 -17.83 -0.01 -1.67
CA GLY A 146 -19.11 -0.62 -1.32
C GLY A 146 -18.98 -1.63 -0.19
N GLU A 147 -19.91 -2.57 -0.17
CA GLU A 147 -19.93 -3.68 0.79
C GLU A 147 -19.94 -5.00 0.03
N ASN A 148 -19.13 -5.96 0.50
CA ASN A 148 -19.08 -7.31 -0.02
C ASN A 148 -19.17 -8.32 1.15
N LYS A 149 -19.00 -9.62 0.86
CA LYS A 149 -19.04 -10.69 1.88
C LYS A 149 -18.02 -10.52 3.02
N ASP A 150 -16.94 -9.78 2.77
CA ASP A 150 -15.83 -9.60 3.71
C ASP A 150 -15.94 -8.28 4.49
N GLY A 151 -16.87 -7.40 4.09
CA GLY A 151 -17.21 -6.15 4.74
C GLY A 151 -17.18 -4.95 3.78
N LEU A 152 -17.04 -3.76 4.36
CA LEU A 152 -16.85 -2.53 3.60
C LEU A 152 -15.48 -2.52 2.91
N PHE A 153 -15.43 -2.05 1.67
CA PHE A 153 -14.20 -1.95 0.89
C PHE A 153 -14.14 -0.65 0.10
N THR A 154 -12.92 -0.19 -0.13
CA THR A 154 -12.58 0.85 -1.10
C THR A 154 -11.29 0.45 -1.80
N MET A 155 -11.29 0.48 -3.13
CA MET A 155 -10.16 0.09 -3.96
C MET A 155 -10.06 1.01 -5.18
N ALA A 156 -8.87 1.55 -5.45
CA ALA A 156 -8.58 2.32 -6.65
C ALA A 156 -7.51 1.62 -7.49
N ARG A 157 -7.71 1.51 -8.81
CA ARG A 157 -6.77 0.80 -9.69
C ARG A 157 -6.54 1.56 -10.99
N THR A 158 -5.29 1.71 -11.39
CA THR A 158 -4.90 2.31 -12.68
C THR A 158 -3.67 1.63 -13.26
N THR A 159 -3.27 1.99 -14.47
CA THR A 159 -2.02 1.50 -15.06
C THR A 159 -0.82 2.19 -14.41
N VAL A 160 0.30 1.49 -14.26
CA VAL A 160 1.54 2.08 -13.72
C VAL A 160 1.99 3.27 -14.58
N ALA A 161 1.77 3.23 -15.90
CA ALA A 161 2.04 4.36 -16.79
C ALA A 161 1.26 5.63 -16.38
N ASN A 162 -0.05 5.51 -16.13
CA ASN A 162 -0.87 6.65 -15.70
C ASN A 162 -0.47 7.13 -14.30
N ALA A 163 -0.24 6.20 -13.37
CA ALA A 163 0.19 6.52 -12.01
C ALA A 163 1.52 7.28 -12.00
N LYS A 164 2.51 6.85 -12.79
CA LYS A 164 3.80 7.53 -12.94
C LYS A 164 3.65 8.91 -13.54
N ALA A 165 2.85 9.07 -14.61
CA ALA A 165 2.62 10.36 -15.22
C ALA A 165 2.01 11.37 -14.22
N ARG A 166 1.03 10.94 -13.41
CA ARG A 166 0.44 11.78 -12.35
C ARG A 166 1.43 12.07 -11.23
N GLY A 167 2.19 11.06 -10.80
CA GLY A 167 3.23 11.21 -9.78
C GLY A 167 4.32 12.19 -10.18
N GLN A 168 4.76 12.16 -11.45
CA GLN A 168 5.75 13.11 -12.00
C GLN A 168 5.22 14.55 -11.99
N VAL A 169 3.99 14.77 -12.43
CA VAL A 169 3.35 16.11 -12.36
C VAL A 169 3.25 16.59 -10.91
N ALA A 170 2.90 15.68 -9.98
CA ALA A 170 2.85 16.00 -8.56
C ALA A 170 4.23 16.37 -8.00
N HIS A 171 5.25 15.62 -8.37
CA HIS A 171 6.65 15.82 -7.95
C HIS A 171 7.18 17.16 -8.41
N GLU A 172 7.01 17.48 -9.70
CA GLU A 172 7.38 18.79 -10.25
C GLU A 172 6.64 19.94 -9.56
N SER A 173 5.34 19.78 -9.28
CA SER A 173 4.56 20.80 -8.60
C SER A 173 5.02 21.04 -7.16
N VAL A 174 5.40 19.98 -6.44
CA VAL A 174 5.94 20.08 -5.07
C VAL A 174 7.31 20.75 -5.09
N ILE A 175 8.21 20.36 -6.00
CA ILE A 175 9.52 21.01 -6.17
C ILE A 175 9.36 22.49 -6.46
N ASN A 176 8.47 22.85 -7.39
CA ASN A 176 8.25 24.25 -7.77
C ASN A 176 7.68 25.09 -6.62
N ALA A 177 6.85 24.49 -5.77
CA ALA A 177 6.22 25.19 -4.66
C ALA A 177 7.13 25.30 -3.41
N PHE A 178 7.90 24.26 -3.10
CA PHE A 178 8.60 24.12 -1.81
C PHE A 178 10.10 23.86 -1.92
N GLY A 179 10.61 23.55 -3.13
CA GLY A 179 11.98 23.07 -3.34
C GLY A 179 12.15 21.59 -2.99
N GLU A 180 13.40 21.13 -3.06
CA GLU A 180 13.79 19.79 -2.60
C GLU A 180 13.59 19.66 -1.08
N GLY A 181 13.08 18.52 -0.64
CA GLY A 181 12.80 18.31 0.78
C GLY A 181 12.09 16.99 1.06
N PRO A 182 11.73 16.71 2.32
CA PRO A 182 11.22 15.39 2.71
C PRO A 182 9.96 14.95 1.95
N VAL A 183 9.03 15.89 1.71
CA VAL A 183 7.78 15.60 0.98
C VAL A 183 8.04 15.23 -0.48
N GLU A 184 9.00 15.92 -1.10
CA GLU A 184 9.42 15.66 -2.47
C GLU A 184 10.16 14.32 -2.54
N GLN A 185 11.08 14.05 -1.62
CA GLN A 185 11.84 12.80 -1.55
C GLN A 185 10.93 11.58 -1.38
N ASP A 186 9.89 11.67 -0.55
CA ASP A 186 8.90 10.60 -0.38
C ASP A 186 8.19 10.26 -1.69
N LEU A 187 7.94 11.27 -2.53
CA LEU A 187 7.32 11.09 -3.84
C LEU A 187 8.32 10.57 -4.87
N ALA A 188 9.57 11.03 -4.83
CA ALA A 188 10.66 10.49 -5.65
C ALA A 188 10.85 8.99 -5.38
N ASN A 189 10.93 8.59 -4.11
CA ASN A 189 11.04 7.19 -3.70
C ASN A 189 9.86 6.34 -4.21
N LEU A 190 8.64 6.90 -4.19
CA LEU A 190 7.45 6.21 -4.72
C LEU A 190 7.52 6.05 -6.25
N LEU A 191 8.00 7.06 -6.97
CA LEU A 191 8.20 7.00 -8.42
C LEU A 191 9.29 5.99 -8.80
N ASP A 192 10.41 5.98 -8.07
CA ASP A 192 11.50 5.02 -8.26
C ASP A 192 11.00 3.58 -8.04
N TRP A 193 10.19 3.36 -7.00
CA TRP A 193 9.54 2.06 -6.78
C TRP A 193 8.64 1.67 -7.96
N LEU A 194 7.81 2.58 -8.49
CA LEU A 194 6.98 2.31 -9.67
C LEU A 194 7.81 2.01 -10.93
N GLU A 195 9.00 2.58 -11.07
CA GLU A 195 9.92 2.37 -12.21
C GLU A 195 10.51 0.95 -12.23
N MET A 196 10.59 0.28 -11.07
CA MET A 196 11.17 -1.07 -10.95
C MET A 196 10.30 -2.16 -11.60
N PHE A 197 9.04 -1.86 -11.94
CA PHE A 197 8.08 -2.84 -12.45
C PHE A 197 7.80 -2.69 -13.95
N HIS A 198 7.28 -3.76 -14.54
CA HIS A 198 6.98 -3.80 -15.96
C HIS A 198 6.03 -2.66 -16.41
N PRO A 199 6.28 -1.94 -17.52
CA PRO A 199 5.49 -0.75 -17.90
C PRO A 199 4.00 -0.98 -18.15
N LYS A 200 3.60 -2.22 -18.43
CA LYS A 200 2.19 -2.63 -18.63
C LYS A 200 1.49 -3.06 -17.33
N SER A 201 2.14 -2.93 -16.19
CA SER A 201 1.59 -3.33 -14.90
C SER A 201 0.46 -2.41 -14.45
N TYR A 202 -0.35 -2.89 -13.51
CA TYR A 202 -1.36 -2.10 -12.80
C TYR A 202 -0.89 -1.81 -11.39
N VAL A 203 -1.24 -0.63 -10.88
CA VAL A 203 -1.13 -0.30 -9.46
C VAL A 203 -2.52 -0.23 -8.86
N GLU A 204 -2.66 -0.77 -7.65
CA GLU A 204 -3.91 -0.82 -6.90
C GLU A 204 -3.69 -0.33 -5.48
N LEU A 205 -4.49 0.64 -5.07
CA LEU A 205 -4.66 1.01 -3.67
C LEU A 205 -5.88 0.29 -3.12
N ASP A 206 -5.67 -0.57 -2.13
CA ASP A 206 -6.70 -1.24 -1.36
C ASP A 206 -6.69 -0.66 0.06
N TYR A 207 -7.80 -0.06 0.47
CA TYR A 207 -7.91 0.50 1.82
C TYR A 207 -7.90 -0.60 2.89
N GLY A 208 -8.08 -1.87 2.50
CA GLY A 208 -8.09 -3.01 3.39
C GLY A 208 -9.12 -2.81 4.49
N GLY A 209 -8.71 -3.09 5.74
CA GLY A 209 -9.57 -2.91 6.90
C GLY A 209 -9.90 -1.44 7.21
N LEU A 210 -9.06 -0.48 6.77
CA LEU A 210 -9.26 0.94 7.07
C LEU A 210 -10.55 1.49 6.46
N ALA A 211 -11.11 0.84 5.43
CA ALA A 211 -12.42 1.20 4.89
C ALA A 211 -13.51 1.18 5.97
N ILE A 212 -13.47 0.24 6.91
CA ILE A 212 -14.45 0.13 8.01
C ILE A 212 -14.30 1.30 8.98
N TYR A 213 -13.06 1.61 9.38
CA TYR A 213 -12.80 2.72 10.29
C TYR A 213 -13.08 4.08 9.66
N LEU A 214 -12.80 4.23 8.36
CA LEU A 214 -13.12 5.43 7.61
C LEU A 214 -14.63 5.64 7.50
N ASP A 215 -15.39 4.58 7.18
CA ASP A 215 -16.86 4.64 7.15
C ASP A 215 -17.40 5.12 8.49
N LYS A 216 -16.96 4.48 9.57
CA LYS A 216 -17.36 4.84 10.93
C LYS A 216 -17.01 6.29 11.25
N ALA A 217 -15.79 6.73 10.98
CA ALA A 217 -15.34 8.09 11.28
C ALA A 217 -16.13 9.16 10.51
N LEU A 218 -16.54 8.86 9.27
CA LEU A 218 -17.38 9.73 8.44
C LEU A 218 -18.83 9.74 8.96
N ARG A 219 -19.40 8.58 9.30
CA ARG A 219 -20.75 8.51 9.88
C ARG A 219 -20.86 9.20 11.25
N ASP A 220 -19.85 9.05 12.09
CA ASP A 220 -19.76 9.75 13.37
C ASP A 220 -19.64 11.29 13.18
N ASN A 221 -19.41 11.76 11.94
CA ASN A 221 -19.41 13.17 11.54
C ASN A 221 -20.69 13.60 10.80
N ASP A 222 -21.76 12.82 10.87
CA ASP A 222 -23.01 13.04 10.13
C ASP A 222 -22.84 13.03 8.59
N GLU A 223 -21.81 12.34 8.08
CA GLU A 223 -21.58 12.13 6.64
C GLU A 223 -22.07 10.74 6.18
N ASP A 224 -22.17 10.56 4.85
CA ASP A 224 -22.70 9.33 4.23
C ASP A 224 -21.66 8.18 4.15
N GLY A 225 -20.94 7.95 5.25
CA GLY A 225 -19.93 6.89 5.35
C GLY A 225 -18.92 6.90 4.21
N LEU A 226 -18.57 5.73 3.66
CA LEU A 226 -17.63 5.63 2.55
C LEU A 226 -18.00 6.46 1.32
N LEU A 227 -19.29 6.76 1.08
CA LEU A 227 -19.69 7.57 -0.08
C LEU A 227 -19.23 9.03 0.05
N ALA A 228 -19.01 9.50 1.27
CA ALA A 228 -18.49 10.83 1.56
C ALA A 228 -16.95 10.90 1.51
N ASP A 229 -16.24 9.77 1.33
CA ASP A 229 -14.78 9.81 1.17
C ASP A 229 -14.40 10.56 -0.10
N THR A 230 -13.73 11.71 0.06
CA THR A 230 -13.18 12.53 -1.02
C THR A 230 -11.65 12.56 -1.03
N SER A 231 -10.98 11.52 -0.50
CA SER A 231 -9.52 11.54 -0.31
C SER A 231 -8.72 11.75 -1.60
N ILE A 232 -9.14 11.16 -2.73
CA ILE A 232 -8.49 11.37 -4.03
C ILE A 232 -8.78 12.78 -4.53
N GLU A 233 -10.03 13.22 -4.44
CA GLU A 233 -10.45 14.56 -4.85
C GLU A 233 -9.72 15.67 -4.09
N ASP A 234 -9.59 15.51 -2.77
CA ASP A 234 -8.97 16.49 -1.87
C ASP A 234 -7.46 16.64 -2.15
N VAL A 235 -6.74 15.52 -2.42
CA VAL A 235 -5.31 15.60 -2.77
C VAL A 235 -5.09 16.20 -4.16
N LEU A 236 -5.97 15.90 -5.13
CA LEU A 236 -5.90 16.48 -6.47
C LEU A 236 -6.24 17.98 -6.45
N GLN A 237 -7.19 18.41 -5.62
CA GLN A 237 -7.46 19.82 -5.38
C GLN A 237 -6.25 20.51 -4.76
N SER A 238 -5.63 19.88 -3.75
CA SER A 238 -4.43 20.40 -3.12
C SER A 238 -3.31 20.62 -4.14
N LEU A 239 -3.07 19.62 -4.99
CA LEU A 239 -2.05 19.67 -6.03
C LEU A 239 -2.35 20.73 -7.09
N SER A 240 -3.61 20.86 -7.50
CA SER A 240 -4.04 21.89 -8.45
C SER A 240 -3.80 23.30 -7.90
N GLY A 241 -4.04 23.51 -6.60
CA GLY A 241 -3.70 24.76 -5.92
C GLY A 241 -2.21 25.06 -5.94
N LEU A 242 -1.36 24.06 -5.67
CA LEU A 242 0.11 24.22 -5.76
C LEU A 242 0.55 24.61 -7.17
N ALA A 243 0.06 23.91 -8.19
CA ALA A 243 0.39 24.19 -9.59
C ALA A 243 -0.07 25.59 -10.04
N ALA A 244 -1.17 26.10 -9.48
CA ALA A 244 -1.70 27.44 -9.74
C ALA A 244 -1.09 28.54 -8.85
N ALA A 245 -0.14 28.20 -7.95
CA ALA A 245 0.35 29.08 -6.89
C ALA A 245 -0.76 29.65 -5.98
N ASP A 246 -1.90 28.95 -5.88
CA ASP A 246 -2.99 29.23 -4.97
C ASP A 246 -2.81 28.42 -3.67
N GLY A 247 -2.05 28.98 -2.74
CA GLY A 247 -1.77 28.36 -1.45
C GLY A 247 -3.01 28.13 -0.59
N LEU A 248 -4.10 28.88 -0.81
CA LEU A 248 -5.35 28.71 -0.07
C LEU A 248 -6.11 27.48 -0.58
N MET A 249 -6.24 27.33 -1.89
CA MET A 249 -6.79 26.10 -2.48
C MET A 249 -5.95 24.88 -2.10
N ALA A 250 -4.61 25.01 -2.16
CA ALA A 250 -3.70 23.94 -1.77
C ALA A 250 -3.94 23.49 -0.31
N GLY A 251 -3.94 24.46 0.61
CA GLY A 251 -4.15 24.20 2.03
C GLY A 251 -5.51 23.57 2.34
N GLN A 252 -6.58 24.05 1.70
CA GLN A 252 -7.94 23.52 1.94
C GLN A 252 -8.09 22.05 1.56
N GLY A 253 -7.57 21.64 0.40
CA GLY A 253 -7.60 20.25 -0.03
C GLY A 253 -6.84 19.36 0.95
N TYR A 254 -5.61 19.74 1.29
CA TYR A 254 -4.77 18.99 2.22
C TYR A 254 -5.37 18.91 3.64
N GLU A 255 -5.91 20.02 4.15
CA GLU A 255 -6.52 20.07 5.48
C GLU A 255 -7.74 19.15 5.57
N ARG A 256 -8.59 19.11 4.55
CA ARG A 256 -9.76 18.20 4.51
C ARG A 256 -9.33 16.74 4.54
N LEU A 257 -8.34 16.37 3.71
CA LEU A 257 -7.79 15.02 3.69
C LEU A 257 -7.24 14.63 5.06
N MET A 258 -6.36 15.46 5.62
CA MET A 258 -5.72 15.18 6.90
C MET A 258 -6.71 15.15 8.06
N SER A 259 -7.71 16.04 8.07
CA SER A 259 -8.74 16.07 9.12
C SER A 259 -9.61 14.81 9.11
N ARG A 260 -9.89 14.25 7.92
CA ARG A 260 -10.61 12.98 7.78
C ARG A 260 -9.79 11.82 8.33
N TRP A 261 -8.56 11.66 7.86
CA TRP A 261 -7.71 10.53 8.24
C TRP A 261 -7.17 10.60 9.67
N ARG A 262 -7.01 11.81 10.25
CA ARG A 262 -6.62 11.96 11.66
C ARG A 262 -7.60 11.29 12.62
N ARG A 263 -8.89 11.21 12.27
CA ARG A 263 -9.91 10.52 13.09
C ARG A 263 -9.71 9.01 13.10
N VAL A 264 -9.32 8.45 11.95
CA VAL A 264 -8.97 7.03 11.83
C VAL A 264 -7.66 6.76 12.57
N GLN A 265 -6.65 7.59 12.34
CA GLN A 265 -5.34 7.47 12.99
C GLN A 265 -5.44 7.58 14.52
N ALA A 266 -6.35 8.40 15.07
CA ALA A 266 -6.53 8.51 16.52
C ALA A 266 -6.89 7.17 17.20
N LEU A 267 -7.47 6.22 16.46
CA LEU A 267 -7.78 4.87 16.95
C LEU A 267 -6.53 4.04 17.24
N GLU A 268 -5.38 4.36 16.63
CA GLU A 268 -4.10 3.71 16.92
C GLU A 268 -3.73 3.85 18.40
N SER A 269 -3.84 5.08 18.92
CA SER A 269 -3.51 5.44 20.30
C SER A 269 -4.57 5.03 21.33
N ALA A 270 -5.72 4.54 20.88
CA ALA A 270 -6.83 4.14 21.73
C ALA A 270 -6.79 2.64 22.12
N ASN A 271 -5.83 1.87 21.58
CA ASN A 271 -5.64 0.44 21.84
C ASN A 271 -4.61 0.16 22.94
#